data_AF-A0A8S9U9G4-F1
#
_entry.id   AF-A0A8S9U9G4-F1
#
_cell.length_a   1.000
_cell.length_b   1.000
_cell.length_c   1.000
_cell.angle_alpha   90.00
_cell.angle_beta   90.00
_cell.angle_gamma   90.00
#
_symmetry.space_group_name_H-M   'P 1'
#
loop_
_entity.id
_entity.type
_entity.pdbx_description
1 polymer ?
#
loop_
_entity_poly.entity_id
_entity_poly.type
_entity_poly.pdbx_seq_one_letter_code
_entity_poly.pdbx_strand_id
1 'polypeptide(L)'
;MDSDKTGGQCATVDRSSGSDIAWQTSFNWAGDNWQVKSYANAALKFDPVQISNVTSIPTTMEYTYKYDGNIITNVAYDLFTSPSIGGETAYELMVWLAALGGAWPLTTTGQPIKSVTLGGVEFNLYQGWNNKTKVFTYRQEHGHELHGRPEAVF
;
A
#
# COMPACT_ATOMS: atom_id res chain seq x y z
N MET A 1 9.70 -9.17 13.10
CA MET A 1 9.76 -8.41 14.38
C MET A 1 10.88 -7.41 14.22
N ASP A 2 10.53 -6.14 14.37
CA ASP A 2 11.36 -4.99 14.02
C ASP A 2 12.57 -4.87 14.97
N SER A 3 13.74 -4.53 14.43
CA SER A 3 15.00 -4.40 15.20
C SER A 3 15.21 -3.00 15.78
N ASP A 4 14.24 -2.10 15.59
CA ASP A 4 14.36 -0.73 16.03
C ASP A 4 13.91 -0.51 17.47
N LYS A 5 14.89 -0.07 18.27
CA LYS A 5 14.80 0.02 19.73
C LYS A 5 14.05 1.25 20.23
N THR A 6 13.65 2.15 19.33
CA THR A 6 13.03 3.44 19.68
C THR A 6 12.03 3.88 18.62
N GLY A 7 10.83 4.24 19.06
CA GLY A 7 9.77 4.79 18.23
C GLY A 7 8.39 4.33 18.68
N GLY A 8 7.35 4.89 18.09
CA GLY A 8 5.98 4.53 18.42
C GLY A 8 4.99 4.86 17.31
N GLN A 9 3.82 4.25 17.39
CA GLN A 9 2.71 4.53 16.50
C GLN A 9 1.39 4.42 17.27
N CYS A 10 0.48 5.31 16.93
CA CYS A 10 -0.92 5.25 17.36
C CYS A 10 -1.81 5.32 16.13
N ALA A 11 -2.93 4.60 16.17
CA ALA A 11 -3.98 4.66 15.17
C ALA A 11 -5.31 4.90 15.87
N THR A 12 -6.20 5.67 15.26
CA THR A 12 -7.51 6.01 15.81
C THR A 12 -8.54 6.03 14.69
N VAL A 13 -9.69 5.42 14.95
CA VAL A 13 -10.84 5.49 14.04
C VAL A 13 -11.66 6.72 14.42
N ASP A 14 -11.87 7.62 13.47
CA ASP A 14 -12.63 8.85 13.67
C ASP A 14 -14.11 8.63 13.34
N ARG A 15 -14.40 7.90 12.25
CA ARG A 15 -15.76 7.50 11.87
C ARG A 15 -15.78 6.14 11.17
N SER A 16 -16.89 5.43 11.30
CA SER A 16 -17.19 4.24 10.51
C SER A 16 -18.69 4.21 10.18
N SER A 17 -19.04 4.09 8.91
CA SER A 17 -20.42 4.08 8.44
C SER A 17 -20.54 3.31 7.11
N GLY A 18 -21.19 2.15 7.15
CA GLY A 18 -21.37 1.32 5.94
C GLY A 18 -20.03 0.88 5.37
N SER A 19 -19.77 1.23 4.11
CA SER A 19 -18.50 0.98 3.39
C SER A 19 -17.44 2.06 3.62
N ASP A 20 -17.76 3.12 4.37
CA ASP A 20 -16.87 4.26 4.56
C ASP A 20 -16.20 4.24 5.94
N ILE A 21 -14.91 4.56 5.96
CA ILE A 21 -14.12 4.74 7.18
C ILE A 21 -13.31 6.03 7.08
N ALA A 22 -13.18 6.75 8.20
CA ALA A 22 -12.13 7.74 8.36
C ALA A 22 -11.34 7.40 9.63
N TRP A 23 -10.04 7.44 9.51
CA TRP A 23 -9.11 7.09 10.56
C TRP A 23 -7.81 7.85 10.34
N GLN A 24 -7.00 7.90 11.39
CA GLN A 24 -5.71 8.56 11.39
C GLN A 24 -4.67 7.67 12.04
N THR A 25 -3.42 7.84 11.64
CA THR A 25 -2.26 7.30 12.35
C THR A 25 -1.19 8.37 12.50
N SER A 26 -0.60 8.41 13.68
CA SER A 26 0.59 9.19 13.99
C SER A 26 1.71 8.24 14.37
N PHE A 27 2.91 8.46 13.87
CA PHE A 27 4.08 7.66 14.21
C PHE A 27 5.34 8.51 14.29
N ASN A 28 6.31 8.02 15.06
CA ASN A 28 7.66 8.55 15.16
C ASN A 28 8.63 7.36 15.18
N TRP A 29 8.97 6.88 13.99
CA TRP A 29 9.93 5.79 13.86
C TRP A 29 11.35 6.33 13.69
N ALA A 30 12.31 5.66 14.32
CA ALA A 30 13.73 5.86 14.08
C ALA A 30 14.35 4.51 13.69
N GLY A 31 15.59 4.54 13.19
CA GLY A 31 16.33 3.33 12.87
C GLY A 31 16.69 3.16 11.40
N ASP A 32 16.66 1.91 10.93
CA ASP A 32 17.03 1.59 9.55
C ASP A 32 16.03 2.21 8.54
N ASN A 33 16.53 3.03 7.61
CA ASN A 33 15.72 3.72 6.62
C ASN A 33 15.01 2.79 5.60
N TRP A 34 15.46 1.55 5.48
CA TRP A 34 15.03 0.60 4.44
C TRP A 34 14.22 -0.56 4.99
N GLN A 35 14.01 -0.61 6.30
CA GLN A 35 13.14 -1.59 6.94
C GLN A 35 11.77 -0.98 7.25
N VAL A 36 10.71 -1.57 6.69
CA VAL A 36 9.33 -1.21 7.03
C VAL A 36 9.06 -1.53 8.51
N LYS A 37 8.55 -0.55 9.26
CA LYS A 37 8.28 -0.66 10.70
C LYS A 37 6.87 -1.16 11.00
N SER A 38 5.92 -0.73 10.17
CA SER A 38 4.48 -0.93 10.40
C SER A 38 3.70 -0.77 9.10
N TYR A 39 2.47 -1.29 9.10
CA TYR A 39 1.49 -1.08 8.04
C TYR A 39 0.10 -0.93 8.67
N ALA A 40 -0.16 0.23 9.29
CA ALA A 40 -1.49 0.54 9.80
C ALA A 40 -2.46 0.67 8.62
N ASN A 41 -3.54 -0.10 8.62
CA ASN A 41 -4.46 -0.19 7.49
C ASN A 41 -5.91 -0.41 7.93
N ALA A 42 -6.85 -0.08 7.03
CA ALA A 42 -8.26 -0.46 7.14
C ALA A 42 -8.51 -1.69 6.26
N ALA A 43 -8.60 -2.87 6.87
CA ALA A 43 -8.83 -4.13 6.16
C ALA A 43 -10.33 -4.36 5.92
N LEU A 44 -10.71 -4.54 4.66
CA LEU A 44 -12.06 -4.99 4.30
C LEU A 44 -12.29 -6.42 4.83
N LYS A 45 -13.46 -6.64 5.45
CA LYS A 45 -13.92 -7.98 5.81
C LYS A 45 -14.84 -8.51 4.72
N PHE A 46 -14.44 -9.60 4.08
CA PHE A 46 -15.19 -10.26 3.01
C PHE A 46 -14.79 -11.74 2.95
N ASP A 47 -15.66 -12.57 2.36
CA ASP A 47 -15.31 -13.96 2.06
C ASP A 47 -14.38 -14.00 0.85
N PRO A 48 -13.30 -14.82 0.86
CA PRO A 48 -12.40 -14.92 -0.29
C PRO A 48 -13.14 -15.28 -1.59
N VAL A 49 -12.88 -14.51 -2.64
CA VAL A 49 -13.46 -14.70 -3.98
C VAL A 49 -12.36 -15.06 -4.97
N GLN A 50 -12.65 -15.98 -5.90
CA GLN A 50 -11.75 -16.24 -7.02
C GLN A 50 -11.68 -15.02 -7.94
N ILE A 51 -10.47 -14.62 -8.32
CA ILE A 51 -10.24 -13.42 -9.15
C ILE A 51 -11.06 -13.46 -10.45
N SER A 52 -11.23 -14.64 -11.06
CA SER A 52 -12.05 -14.82 -12.26
C SER A 52 -13.53 -14.45 -12.09
N ASN A 53 -14.02 -14.39 -10.86
CA ASN A 53 -15.40 -14.06 -10.53
C ASN A 53 -15.56 -12.61 -10.06
N VAL A 54 -14.46 -11.86 -9.92
CA VAL A 54 -14.49 -10.45 -9.52
C VAL A 54 -14.81 -9.62 -10.75
N THR A 55 -15.91 -8.88 -10.71
CA THR A 55 -16.33 -7.98 -11.80
C THR A 55 -15.78 -6.57 -11.64
N SER A 56 -15.64 -6.09 -10.40
CA SER A 56 -15.08 -4.78 -10.06
C SER A 56 -14.73 -4.71 -8.57
N ILE A 57 -13.78 -3.84 -8.22
CA ILE A 57 -13.44 -3.47 -6.84
C ILE A 57 -13.46 -1.94 -6.75
N PRO A 58 -14.65 -1.30 -6.70
CA PRO A 58 -14.73 0.16 -6.61
C PRO A 58 -14.13 0.63 -5.28
N THR A 59 -13.26 1.65 -5.35
CA THR A 59 -12.63 2.22 -4.16
C THR A 59 -12.42 3.71 -4.31
N THR A 60 -12.36 4.41 -3.18
CA THR A 60 -11.95 5.80 -3.09
C THR A 60 -11.12 5.96 -1.83
N MET A 61 -9.96 6.59 -1.94
CA MET A 61 -9.11 6.90 -0.81
C MET A 61 -8.72 8.36 -0.86
N GLU A 62 -9.15 9.10 0.14
CA GLU A 62 -8.71 10.47 0.40
C GLU A 62 -7.75 10.45 1.57
N TYR A 63 -6.57 11.06 1.41
CA TYR A 63 -5.58 11.13 2.48
C TYR A 63 -4.85 12.46 2.50
N THR A 64 -4.33 12.80 3.67
CA THR A 64 -3.43 13.93 3.90
C THR A 64 -2.33 13.50 4.83
N TYR A 65 -1.08 13.85 4.50
CA TYR A 65 0.07 13.62 5.36
C TYR A 65 0.57 14.95 5.94
N LYS A 66 0.85 14.96 7.24
CA LYS A 66 1.54 16.06 7.92
C LYS A 66 2.85 15.53 8.49
N TYR A 67 3.97 16.13 8.10
CA TYR A 67 5.30 15.71 8.51
C TYR A 67 6.26 16.91 8.49
N ASP A 68 7.42 16.75 9.12
CA ASP A 68 8.44 17.80 9.33
C ASP A 68 9.45 17.94 8.18
N GLY A 69 9.25 17.21 7.08
CA GLY A 69 10.18 17.09 5.96
C GLY A 69 11.03 15.81 5.97
N ASN A 70 11.13 15.09 7.09
CA ASN A 70 11.95 13.89 7.23
C ASN A 70 11.06 12.64 7.41
N ILE A 71 10.67 12.02 6.29
CA ILE A 71 9.82 10.83 6.30
C ILE A 71 10.20 9.89 5.16
N ILE A 72 10.17 8.58 5.38
CA ILE A 72 10.24 7.57 4.33
C ILE A 72 9.02 6.67 4.51
N THR A 73 8.00 6.86 3.67
CA THR A 73 6.74 6.13 3.78
C THR A 73 6.02 6.06 2.44
N ASN A 74 5.05 5.16 2.31
CA ASN A 74 4.12 5.12 1.20
C ASN A 74 2.67 5.27 1.68
N VAL A 75 1.77 5.52 0.73
CA VAL A 75 0.33 5.29 0.88
C VAL A 75 -0.05 4.27 -0.17
N ALA A 76 -0.59 3.14 0.27
CA ALA A 76 -0.82 2.03 -0.64
C ALA A 76 -2.10 1.23 -0.30
N TYR A 77 -2.74 0.73 -1.35
CA TYR A 77 -3.54 -0.49 -1.25
C TYR A 77 -2.61 -1.70 -1.24
N ASP A 78 -3.00 -2.74 -0.50
CA ASP A 78 -2.26 -4.00 -0.41
C ASP A 78 -3.24 -5.18 -0.43
N LEU A 79 -3.09 -6.04 -1.44
CA LEU A 79 -3.99 -7.14 -1.74
C LEU A 79 -3.21 -8.45 -1.84
N PHE A 80 -3.80 -9.53 -1.34
CA PHE A 80 -3.16 -10.84 -1.30
C PHE A 80 -3.98 -11.88 -2.04
N THR A 81 -3.29 -12.82 -2.69
CA THR A 81 -3.91 -13.95 -3.38
C THR A 81 -3.23 -15.26 -2.99
N SER A 82 -4.03 -16.33 -2.99
CA SER A 82 -3.60 -17.68 -2.67
C SER A 82 -4.25 -18.66 -3.64
N PRO A 83 -3.61 -19.79 -3.99
CA PRO A 83 -4.21 -20.83 -4.82
C PRO A 83 -5.42 -21.51 -4.17
N SER A 84 -5.58 -21.39 -2.85
CA SER A 84 -6.71 -21.97 -2.11
C SER A 84 -7.14 -21.10 -0.94
N ILE A 85 -8.41 -21.22 -0.54
CA ILE A 85 -8.92 -20.54 0.66
C ILE A 85 -8.16 -21.05 1.89
N GLY A 86 -7.56 -20.13 2.65
CA GLY A 86 -6.72 -20.45 3.82
C GLY A 86 -5.32 -20.97 3.50
N GLY A 87 -4.92 -21.05 2.22
CA GLY A 87 -3.57 -21.44 1.80
C GLY A 87 -2.54 -20.32 1.97
N GLU A 88 -1.25 -20.66 1.79
CA GLU A 88 -0.15 -19.68 1.80
C GLU A 88 -0.33 -18.60 0.71
N THR A 89 0.09 -17.38 1.02
CA THR A 89 0.05 -16.26 0.06
C THR A 89 1.04 -16.51 -1.08
N ALA A 90 0.54 -16.58 -2.31
CA ALA A 90 1.34 -16.75 -3.51
C ALA A 90 1.74 -15.41 -4.14
N TYR A 91 0.80 -14.47 -4.21
CA TYR A 91 1.05 -13.12 -4.73
C TYR A 91 0.54 -12.03 -3.80
N GLU A 92 1.30 -10.95 -3.77
CA GLU A 92 0.97 -9.67 -3.15
C GLU A 92 0.92 -8.62 -4.25
N LEU A 93 -0.13 -7.81 -4.25
CA LEU A 93 -0.37 -6.75 -5.20
C LEU A 93 -0.53 -5.44 -4.43
N MET A 94 0.44 -4.55 -4.59
CA MET A 94 0.39 -3.22 -4.01
C MET A 94 0.09 -2.17 -5.06
N VAL A 95 -0.73 -1.18 -4.71
CA VAL A 95 -0.92 0.04 -5.50
C VAL A 95 -0.55 1.25 -4.65
N TRP A 96 0.64 1.81 -4.92
CA TRP A 96 1.17 2.96 -4.19
C TRP A 96 0.69 4.26 -4.83
N LEU A 97 -0.09 5.02 -4.07
CA LEU A 97 -0.63 6.34 -4.43
C LEU A 97 0.36 7.46 -4.11
N ALA A 98 1.22 7.24 -3.10
CA ALA A 98 2.31 8.13 -2.75
C ALA A 98 3.54 7.34 -2.33
N ALA A 99 4.72 7.91 -2.59
CA ALA A 99 6.00 7.44 -2.12
C ALA A 99 6.81 8.66 -1.65
N LEU A 100 6.84 8.89 -0.35
CA LEU A 100 7.42 10.08 0.27
C LEU A 100 8.86 9.81 0.73
N GLY A 101 9.71 10.82 0.55
CA GLY A 101 11.12 10.84 0.97
C GLY A 101 11.98 9.66 0.51
N GLY A 102 11.67 9.11 -0.67
CA GLY A 102 12.47 8.05 -1.29
C GLY A 102 12.02 6.63 -0.97
N ALA A 103 10.81 6.43 -0.42
CA ALA A 103 10.23 5.11 -0.27
C ALA A 103 10.24 4.32 -1.59
N TRP A 104 10.68 3.06 -1.53
CA TRP A 104 10.98 2.25 -2.70
C TRP A 104 10.29 0.87 -2.66
N PRO A 105 9.68 0.41 -3.76
CA PRO A 105 9.01 -0.90 -3.80
C PRO A 105 10.01 -2.05 -3.82
N LEU A 106 9.55 -3.24 -3.45
CA LEU A 106 10.32 -4.47 -3.66
C LEU A 106 10.56 -4.68 -5.15
N THR A 107 11.83 -4.87 -5.52
CA THR A 107 12.23 -5.08 -6.90
C THR A 107 13.37 -6.07 -7.01
N THR A 108 13.29 -6.99 -7.97
CA THR A 108 14.37 -7.92 -8.30
C THR A 108 15.44 -7.28 -9.18
N THR A 109 15.07 -6.30 -10.02
CA THR A 109 15.97 -5.70 -11.02
C THR A 109 16.43 -4.29 -10.70
N GLY A 110 15.80 -3.64 -9.71
CA GLY A 110 16.00 -2.21 -9.45
C GLY A 110 15.23 -1.27 -10.39
N GLN A 111 14.55 -1.81 -11.42
CA GLN A 111 13.88 -1.03 -12.46
C GLN A 111 12.41 -1.46 -12.61
N PRO A 112 11.53 -0.58 -13.13
CA PRO A 112 10.18 -1.00 -13.49
C PRO A 112 10.22 -2.05 -14.60
N ILE A 113 9.35 -3.04 -14.51
CA ILE A 113 9.19 -4.08 -15.53
C ILE A 113 8.24 -3.63 -16.64
N LYS A 114 7.38 -2.63 -16.37
CA LYS A 114 6.41 -2.07 -17.30
C LYS A 114 5.86 -0.73 -16.79
N SER A 115 5.46 0.16 -17.69
CA SER A 115 4.58 1.29 -17.38
C SER A 115 3.14 0.97 -17.76
N VAL A 116 2.18 1.30 -16.90
CA VAL A 116 0.77 0.92 -17.01
C VAL A 116 -0.11 2.11 -16.65
N THR A 117 -1.09 2.42 -17.48
CA THR A 117 -2.13 3.41 -17.17
C THR A 117 -3.39 2.68 -16.69
N LEU A 118 -3.86 2.99 -15.48
CA LEU A 118 -5.06 2.42 -14.87
C LEU A 118 -5.95 3.56 -14.38
N GLY A 119 -7.23 3.58 -14.78
CA GLY A 119 -8.16 4.65 -14.37
C GLY A 119 -7.70 6.08 -14.72
N GLY A 120 -6.88 6.24 -15.76
CA GLY A 120 -6.29 7.54 -16.13
C GLY A 120 -5.05 7.95 -15.32
N VAL A 121 -4.57 7.10 -14.41
CA VAL A 121 -3.35 7.32 -13.63
C VAL A 121 -2.21 6.46 -14.18
N GLU A 122 -1.03 7.06 -14.33
CA GLU A 122 0.18 6.37 -14.79
C GLU A 122 0.96 5.77 -13.61
N PHE A 123 1.26 4.48 -13.76
CA PHE A 123 2.02 3.69 -12.79
C PHE A 123 3.23 3.05 -13.45
N ASN A 124 4.32 2.99 -12.71
CA ASN A 124 5.39 2.05 -12.97
C ASN A 124 5.14 0.77 -12.17
N LEU A 125 5.10 -0.35 -12.89
CA LEU A 125 4.97 -1.68 -12.30
C LEU A 125 6.36 -2.23 -11.97
N TYR A 126 6.57 -2.57 -10.71
CA TYR A 126 7.75 -3.25 -10.20
C TYR A 126 7.39 -4.68 -9.79
N GLN A 127 8.38 -5.56 -9.78
CA GLN A 127 8.24 -6.92 -9.29
C GLN A 127 9.41 -7.29 -8.39
N GLY A 128 9.10 -7.78 -7.18
CA GLY A 128 10.06 -8.29 -6.21
C GLY A 128 9.57 -9.58 -5.54
N TRP A 129 10.29 -10.01 -4.50
CA TRP A 129 9.96 -11.19 -3.70
C TRP A 129 10.03 -10.87 -2.21
N ASN A 130 9.08 -11.38 -1.45
CA ASN A 130 9.12 -11.43 0.01
C ASN A 130 8.95 -12.89 0.43
N ASN A 131 10.07 -13.54 0.79
CA ASN A 131 10.12 -14.99 0.98
C ASN A 131 9.56 -15.76 -0.25
N LYS A 132 8.48 -16.52 -0.07
CA LYS A 132 7.82 -17.30 -1.13
C LYS A 132 6.74 -16.51 -1.89
N THR A 133 6.45 -15.28 -1.46
CA THR A 133 5.43 -14.44 -2.08
C THR A 133 6.03 -13.55 -3.15
N LYS A 134 5.46 -13.59 -4.36
CA LYS A 134 5.84 -12.69 -5.44
C LYS A 134 5.05 -11.39 -5.31
N VAL A 135 5.77 -10.28 -5.21
CA VAL A 135 5.18 -8.95 -4.96
C VAL A 135 5.18 -8.16 -6.26
N PHE A 136 4.02 -7.62 -6.64
CA PHE A 136 3.86 -6.67 -7.74
C PHE A 136 3.44 -5.33 -7.17
N THR A 137 4.16 -4.27 -7.50
CA THR A 137 3.84 -2.93 -7.01
C THR A 137 3.62 -1.96 -8.17
N TYR A 138 2.41 -1.45 -8.30
CA TYR A 138 2.08 -0.32 -9.15
C TYR A 138 2.38 0.96 -8.38
N ARG A 139 3.48 1.62 -8.69
CA ARG A 139 3.87 2.89 -8.05
C ARG A 139 3.53 4.06 -8.95
N GLN A 140 2.68 4.95 -8.47
CA GLN A 140 2.31 6.17 -9.20
C GLN A 140 3.55 7.06 -9.40
N GLU A 141 3.76 7.55 -10.63
CA GLU A 141 4.93 8.39 -10.92
C GLU A 141 4.79 9.80 -10.36
N HIS A 142 3.58 10.36 -10.33
CA HIS A 142 3.29 11.75 -9.94
C HIS A 142 2.26 11.77 -8.80
N GLY A 143 2.53 11.03 -7.72
CA GLY A 143 1.65 10.99 -6.55
C GLY A 143 1.44 12.40 -5.99
N HIS A 144 0.21 12.74 -5.63
CA HIS A 144 -0.07 14.01 -4.96
C HIS A 144 0.55 13.97 -3.56
N GLU A 145 1.70 14.62 -3.39
CA GLU A 145 2.62 14.38 -2.26
C GLU A 145 2.06 14.77 -0.89
N LEU A 146 1.00 15.58 -0.84
CA LEU A 146 0.44 16.10 0.42
C LEU A 146 -1.08 15.88 0.58
N HIS A 147 -1.82 15.84 -0.53
CA HIS A 147 -3.27 15.67 -0.57
C HIS A 147 -3.66 14.84 -1.80
N GLY A 148 -4.05 13.59 -1.58
CA GLY A 148 -4.45 12.69 -2.67
C GLY A 148 -5.94 12.37 -2.61
N ARG A 149 -6.60 12.45 -3.78
CA ARG A 149 -7.88 11.78 -4.05
C ARG A 149 -7.80 11.06 -5.40
N PRO A 150 -6.96 10.02 -5.53
CA PRO A 150 -6.99 9.21 -6.73
C PRO A 150 -8.28 8.40 -6.75
N GLU A 151 -9.07 8.60 -7.80
CA GLU A 151 -10.18 7.70 -8.14
C GLU A 151 -9.61 6.62 -9.05
N ALA A 152 -9.39 5.43 -8.48
CA ALA A 152 -9.00 4.26 -9.23
C ALA A 152 -10.17 3.27 -9.23
N VAL A 153 -10.69 2.97 -10.42
CA VAL A 153 -11.64 1.88 -10.62
C VAL A 153 -10.82 0.67 -11.04
N PHE A 154 -10.77 -0.36 -10.18
CA PHE A 154 -10.14 -1.64 -10.45
C PHE A 154 -11.18 -2.69 -10.86
#